data_AF-A0A7T0H0B8-F1
#
_entry.id   AF-A0A7T0H0B8-F1
#
_cell.length_a   1.000
_cell.length_b   1.000
_cell.length_c   1.000
_cell.angle_alpha   90.00
_cell.angle_beta   90.00
_cell.angle_gamma   90.00
#
_symmetry.space_group_name_H-M   'P 1'
#
loop_
_entity.id
_entity.type
_entity.pdbx_description
1 polymer ?
#
loop_
_entity_poly.entity_id
_entity_poly.type
_entity_poly.pdbx_seq_one_letter_code
_entity_poly.pdbx_strand_id
1 'polypeptide(L)'
;MCTALTPPAFYPPSAGERKKLVSILKTAGLTLTTSRIYLLHHLTQAPIPLTAFDLSKLVNLPLSTVHRNLSMFADFGLVDFIVDRASVCRWYLLTSGRANFCPTCNQAYNIAY
;
A
#
# COMPACT_ATOMS: atom_id res chain seq x y z
N MET A 1 -7.12 2.21 29.04
CA MET A 1 -7.72 3.27 28.20
C MET A 1 -7.26 3.04 26.77
N CYS A 2 -8.14 2.60 25.88
CA CYS A 2 -7.80 2.43 24.46
C CYS A 2 -7.96 3.79 23.79
N THR A 3 -6.85 4.50 23.58
CA THR A 3 -6.85 5.70 22.73
C THR A 3 -7.17 5.26 21.30
N ALA A 4 -8.37 5.57 20.82
CA ALA A 4 -8.68 5.44 19.42
C ALA A 4 -7.76 6.41 18.66
N LEU A 5 -6.70 5.87 18.06
CA LEU A 5 -5.90 6.59 17.08
C LEU A 5 -6.83 6.88 15.90
N THR A 6 -7.34 8.10 15.83
CA THR A 6 -8.02 8.60 14.64
C THR A 6 -6.94 8.64 13.55
N PRO A 7 -7.04 7.84 12.48
CA PRO A 7 -6.10 7.95 11.38
C PRO A 7 -6.17 9.38 10.82
N PRO A 8 -5.05 9.95 10.34
CA PRO A 8 -5.07 11.25 9.69
C PRO A 8 -6.09 11.22 8.53
N ALA A 9 -6.77 12.34 8.31
CA ALA A 9 -7.78 12.45 7.26
C ALA A 9 -7.18 12.07 5.89
N PHE A 10 -7.93 11.29 5.12
CA PHE A 10 -7.53 10.95 3.76
C PHE A 10 -7.56 12.20 2.88
N TYR A 11 -6.40 12.59 2.37
CA TYR A 11 -6.32 13.61 1.34
C TYR A 11 -6.30 12.92 -0.03
N PRO A 12 -7.31 13.14 -0.89
CA PRO A 12 -7.27 12.60 -2.23
C PRO A 12 -6.10 13.21 -3.01
N PRO A 13 -5.52 12.46 -3.97
CA PRO A 13 -4.38 12.95 -4.74
C PRO A 13 -4.73 14.21 -5.53
N SER A 14 -3.81 15.16 -5.57
CA SER A 14 -3.89 16.32 -6.46
C SER A 14 -3.97 15.89 -7.93
N ALA A 15 -4.36 16.81 -8.83
CA ALA A 15 -4.44 16.51 -10.26
C ALA A 15 -3.09 16.03 -10.84
N GLY A 16 -1.97 16.57 -10.34
CA GLY A 16 -0.62 16.17 -10.75
C GLY A 16 -0.27 14.76 -10.26
N GLU A 17 -0.53 14.45 -8.99
CA GLU A 17 -0.30 13.12 -8.42
C GLU A 17 -1.19 12.08 -9.09
N ARG A 18 -2.47 12.40 -9.32
CA ARG A 18 -3.42 11.52 -10.00
C ARG A 18 -2.94 11.14 -11.40
N LYS A 19 -2.36 12.06 -12.17
CA LYS A 19 -1.78 11.75 -13.51
C LYS A 19 -0.66 10.72 -13.39
N LYS A 20 0.25 10.86 -12.42
CA LYS A 20 1.34 9.91 -12.17
C LYS A 20 0.80 8.53 -11.78
N LEU A 21 -0.13 8.48 -10.83
CA LEU A 21 -0.76 7.23 -10.36
C LEU A 21 -1.50 6.50 -11.50
N VAL A 22 -2.24 7.23 -12.32
CA VAL A 22 -2.90 6.67 -13.51
C VAL A 22 -1.87 6.12 -14.50
N SER A 23 -0.76 6.80 -14.72
CA SER A 23 0.31 6.30 -15.58
C SER A 23 0.88 4.98 -15.06
N ILE A 24 1.17 4.89 -13.77
CA ILE A 24 1.69 3.66 -13.14
C ILE A 24 0.71 2.50 -13.32
N LEU A 25 -0.58 2.71 -13.00
CA LEU A 25 -1.60 1.68 -13.13
C LEU A 25 -1.79 1.23 -14.59
N LYS A 26 -1.74 2.16 -15.56
CA LYS A 26 -1.80 1.82 -16.99
C LYS A 26 -0.59 1.00 -17.43
N THR A 27 0.62 1.40 -17.03
CA THR A 27 1.85 0.67 -17.37
C THR A 27 1.83 -0.74 -16.79
N ALA A 28 1.26 -0.93 -15.61
CA ALA A 28 1.01 -2.24 -15.01
C ALA A 28 -0.19 -2.98 -15.63
N GLY A 29 -0.90 -2.44 -16.63
CA GLY A 29 -2.05 -3.12 -17.25
C GLY A 29 -3.30 -3.22 -16.38
N LEU A 30 -3.39 -2.45 -15.28
CA LEU A 30 -4.51 -2.47 -14.36
C LEU A 30 -5.62 -1.50 -14.77
N THR A 31 -6.88 -1.90 -14.54
CA THR A 31 -8.02 -1.00 -14.74
C THR A 31 -8.00 0.19 -13.76
N LEU A 32 -8.43 1.35 -14.23
CA LEU A 32 -8.34 2.61 -13.51
C LEU A 32 -9.58 2.86 -12.65
N THR A 33 -9.54 2.37 -11.41
CA THR A 33 -10.61 2.61 -10.44
C THR A 33 -10.14 3.60 -9.37
N THR A 34 -11.09 4.33 -8.78
CA THR A 34 -10.81 5.26 -7.67
C THR A 34 -10.12 4.56 -6.50
N SER A 35 -10.60 3.35 -6.14
CA SER A 35 -10.00 2.54 -5.06
C SER A 35 -8.52 2.24 -5.31
N ARG A 36 -8.13 1.89 -6.54
CA ARG A 36 -6.73 1.59 -6.87
C ARG A 36 -5.86 2.84 -6.84
N ILE A 37 -6.37 3.95 -7.34
CA ILE A 37 -5.66 5.23 -7.28
C ILE A 37 -5.41 5.62 -5.82
N TYR A 38 -6.42 5.50 -4.95
CA TYR A 38 -6.30 5.88 -3.54
C TYR A 38 -5.37 4.96 -2.75
N LEU A 39 -5.45 3.64 -2.97
CA LEU A 39 -4.54 2.69 -2.33
C LEU A 39 -3.09 2.90 -2.78
N LEU A 40 -2.86 3.06 -4.09
CA LEU A 40 -1.52 3.31 -4.62
C LEU A 40 -0.98 4.66 -4.11
N HIS A 41 -1.82 5.69 -4.03
CA HIS A 41 -1.43 6.99 -3.48
C HIS A 41 -0.87 6.86 -2.05
N HIS A 42 -1.57 6.16 -1.17
CA HIS A 42 -1.08 5.94 0.20
C HIS A 42 0.23 5.17 0.23
N LEU A 43 0.32 4.08 -0.53
CA LEU A 43 1.53 3.26 -0.56
C LEU A 43 2.74 4.04 -1.09
N THR A 44 2.55 5.00 -2.00
CA THR A 44 3.64 5.88 -2.46
C THR A 44 4.11 6.89 -1.42
N GLN A 45 3.29 7.19 -0.41
CA GLN A 45 3.61 8.15 0.65
C GLN A 45 4.00 7.47 1.97
N ALA A 46 3.71 6.19 2.13
CA ALA A 46 3.92 5.47 3.37
C ALA A 46 5.43 5.27 3.61
N PRO A 47 5.98 5.79 4.74
CA PRO A 47 7.39 5.61 5.08
C PRO A 47 7.68 4.22 5.65
N ILE A 48 6.63 3.48 6.01
CA ILE A 48 6.69 2.13 6.57
C ILE A 48 5.68 1.23 5.85
N PRO A 49 5.92 -0.08 5.82
CA PRO A 49 4.93 -1.05 5.36
C PRO A 49 3.61 -0.92 6.13
N LEU A 50 2.48 -1.17 5.46
CA LEU A 50 1.15 -1.06 6.05
C LEU A 50 0.35 -2.35 5.86
N THR A 51 -0.49 -2.70 6.84
CA THR A 51 -1.40 -3.84 6.68
C THR A 51 -2.61 -3.46 5.83
N ALA A 52 -3.32 -4.47 5.31
CA ALA A 52 -4.60 -4.26 4.64
C ALA A 52 -5.65 -3.61 5.57
N PHE A 53 -5.58 -3.88 6.87
CA PHE A 53 -6.46 -3.28 7.88
C PHE A 53 -6.18 -1.79 8.04
N ASP A 54 -4.91 -1.40 8.16
CA ASP A 54 -4.51 0.01 8.26
C ASP A 54 -4.96 0.78 7.03
N LEU A 55 -4.70 0.22 5.84
CA LEU A 55 -5.12 0.82 4.57
C LEU A 55 -6.64 0.94 4.48
N SER A 56 -7.40 -0.08 4.88
CA SER A 56 -8.87 -0.03 4.92
C SER A 56 -9.40 1.14 5.74
N LYS A 57 -8.77 1.42 6.89
CA LYS A 57 -9.10 2.58 7.73
C LYS A 57 -8.67 3.89 7.11
N LEU A 58 -7.47 3.95 6.53
CA LEU A 58 -6.92 5.17 5.91
C LEU A 58 -7.69 5.61 4.67
N VAL A 59 -8.01 4.70 3.74
CA VAL A 59 -8.76 5.04 2.51
C VAL A 59 -10.27 4.89 2.64
N ASN A 60 -10.76 4.53 3.83
CA ASN A 60 -12.18 4.27 4.09
C ASN A 60 -12.83 3.32 3.05
N LEU A 61 -12.17 2.20 2.79
CA LEU A 61 -12.66 1.15 1.88
C LEU A 61 -12.93 -0.15 2.65
N PRO A 62 -13.88 -0.99 2.20
CA PRO A 62 -14.09 -2.30 2.79
C PRO A 62 -12.82 -3.15 2.75
N LEU A 63 -12.51 -3.84 3.86
CA LEU A 63 -11.31 -4.65 4.00
C LEU A 63 -11.14 -5.68 2.86
N SER A 64 -12.24 -6.32 2.46
CA SER A 64 -12.26 -7.26 1.32
C SER A 64 -11.85 -6.61 -0.01
N THR A 65 -12.26 -5.35 -0.23
CA THR A 65 -11.87 -4.56 -1.41
C THR A 65 -10.39 -4.23 -1.36
N VAL A 66 -9.88 -3.87 -0.20
CA VAL A 66 -8.44 -3.59 -0.02
C VAL A 66 -7.60 -4.84 -0.29
N HIS A 67 -7.95 -5.98 0.31
CA HIS A 67 -7.26 -7.25 0.04
C HIS A 67 -7.22 -7.60 -1.44
N ARG A 68 -8.37 -7.53 -2.14
CA ARG A 68 -8.43 -7.85 -3.57
C ARG A 68 -7.51 -6.96 -4.41
N ASN A 69 -7.45 -5.66 -4.09
CA ASN A 69 -6.58 -4.74 -4.82
C ASN A 69 -5.11 -4.93 -4.47
N LEU A 70 -4.77 -5.19 -3.21
CA LEU A 70 -3.39 -5.44 -2.79
C LEU A 70 -2.83 -6.74 -3.38
N SER A 71 -3.62 -7.83 -3.40
CA SER A 71 -3.23 -9.05 -4.11
C SER A 71 -2.97 -8.77 -5.58
N MET A 72 -3.89 -8.04 -6.24
CA MET A 72 -3.70 -7.68 -7.64
C MET A 72 -2.51 -6.73 -7.87
N PHE A 73 -2.16 -5.86 -6.92
CA PHE A 73 -0.94 -5.06 -7.04
C PHE A 73 0.31 -5.93 -6.93
N ALA A 74 0.31 -6.94 -6.06
CA ALA A 74 1.43 -7.87 -5.91
C ALA A 74 1.59 -8.75 -7.15
N ASP A 75 0.49 -9.30 -7.67
CA ASP A 75 0.47 -10.14 -8.89
C ASP A 75 1.04 -9.38 -10.11
N PHE A 76 0.90 -8.06 -10.14
CA PHE A 76 1.39 -7.18 -11.21
C PHE A 76 2.71 -6.47 -10.86
N GLY A 77 3.37 -6.84 -9.75
CA GLY A 77 4.68 -6.32 -9.36
C GLY A 77 4.71 -4.83 -8.98
N LEU A 78 3.57 -4.26 -8.57
CA LEU A 78 3.50 -2.88 -8.07
C LEU A 78 3.84 -2.76 -6.59
N VAL A 79 3.57 -3.83 -5.83
CA VAL A 79 3.82 -3.86 -4.39
C VAL A 79 4.45 -5.19 -4.03
N ASP A 80 5.30 -5.13 -3.02
CA ASP A 80 5.82 -6.27 -2.31
C ASP A 80 5.11 -6.40 -0.96
N PHE A 81 5.34 -7.52 -0.27
CA PHE A 81 4.89 -7.66 1.11
C PHE A 81 5.89 -8.40 1.99
N ILE A 82 5.87 -8.01 3.26
CA ILE A 82 6.55 -8.71 4.34
C ILE A 82 5.51 -9.55 5.05
N VAL A 83 5.90 -10.75 5.44
CA VAL A 83 5.06 -11.64 6.21
C VAL A 83 5.59 -11.72 7.64
N ASP A 84 4.70 -11.71 8.63
CA ASP A 84 5.08 -12.00 10.00
C ASP A 84 5.56 -13.45 10.16
N ARG A 85 6.21 -13.77 11.29
CA ARG A 85 6.74 -15.13 11.54
C ARG A 85 5.66 -16.20 11.55
N ALA A 86 4.43 -15.86 11.94
CA ALA A 86 3.31 -16.80 11.94
C ALA A 86 2.67 -16.99 10.55
N SER A 87 3.10 -16.22 9.55
CA SER A 87 2.52 -16.24 8.19
C SER A 87 1.05 -15.83 8.10
N VAL A 88 0.56 -15.05 9.07
CA VAL A 88 -0.84 -14.64 9.19
C VAL A 88 -1.06 -13.21 8.70
N CYS A 89 -0.06 -12.34 8.85
CA CYS A 89 -0.19 -10.92 8.52
C CYS A 89 0.79 -10.50 7.42
N ARG A 90 0.25 -9.80 6.41
CA ARG A 90 1.03 -9.20 5.32
C ARG A 90 1.08 -7.70 5.47
N TRP A 91 2.29 -7.17 5.36
CA TRP A 91 2.61 -5.75 5.39
C TRP A 91 3.09 -5.32 4.02
N TYR A 92 2.33 -4.47 3.34
CA TYR A 92 2.54 -4.10 1.95
C TYR A 92 3.37 -2.83 1.83
N LEU A 93 4.21 -2.79 0.80
CA LEU A 93 5.08 -1.67 0.48
C LEU A 93 5.28 -1.57 -1.04
N LEU A 94 5.56 -0.37 -1.55
CA LEU A 94 5.73 -0.16 -2.99
C LEU A 94 6.99 -0.88 -3.50
N THR A 95 6.86 -1.60 -4.62
CA THR A 95 8.01 -2.17 -5.33
C THR A 95 8.78 -1.05 -6.00
N SER A 96 9.98 -0.75 -5.52
CA SER A 96 10.84 0.34 -6.03
C SER A 96 12.03 -0.17 -6.83
N GLY A 97 12.13 -1.49 -7.07
CA GLY A 97 13.32 -2.13 -7.64
C GLY A 97 14.58 -1.97 -6.77
N ARG A 98 14.42 -1.46 -5.54
CA ARG A 98 15.48 -1.27 -4.54
C ARG A 98 15.04 -1.94 -3.24
N ALA A 99 16.01 -2.36 -2.44
CA ALA A 99 15.72 -2.84 -1.09
C ALA A 99 15.04 -1.72 -0.29
N ASN A 100 13.91 -2.03 0.33
CA ASN A 100 13.22 -1.14 1.25
C ASN A 100 13.79 -1.36 2.66
N PHE A 101 14.02 -0.28 3.41
CA PHE A 101 14.67 -0.33 4.73
C PHE A 101 13.73 0.20 5.81
N CYS A 102 13.85 -0.37 7.00
CA CYS A 102 13.18 0.13 8.18
C CYS A 102 13.75 1.51 8.56
N PRO A 103 12.94 2.57 8.70
CA PRO A 103 13.45 3.89 9.04
C PRO A 103 14.03 3.99 10.46
N THR A 104 13.68 3.06 11.34
CA THR A 104 14.15 3.06 12.75
C THR A 104 15.49 2.36 12.93
N CYS A 105 15.69 1.20 12.29
CA CYS A 105 16.89 0.38 12.47
C CYS A 105 17.76 0.25 11.22
N ASN A 106 17.32 0.82 10.09
CA ASN A 106 17.98 0.76 8.78
C ASN A 106 18.26 -0.67 8.27
N GLN A 107 17.52 -1.66 8.76
CA GLN A 107 17.59 -3.03 8.24
C GLN A 107 16.71 -3.18 7.01
N ALA A 108 17.19 -3.92 6.00
CA ALA A 108 16.41 -4.25 4.83
C ALA A 108 15.22 -5.13 5.22
N TYR A 109 14.05 -4.86 4.66
CA TYR A 109 12.90 -5.71 4.83
C TYR A 109 13.10 -7.03 4.07
N ASN A 110 12.88 -8.16 4.74
CA ASN A 110 12.84 -9.46 4.10
C ASN A 110 11.51 -9.58 3.36
N ILE A 111 11.54 -9.37 2.05
CA ILE A 111 10.38 -9.52 1.18
C ILE A 111 10.18 -11.01 0.94
N ALA A 112 8.95 -11.50 1.12
CA ALA A 112 8.60 -12.87 0.78
C ALA A 112 8.31 -12.95 -0.72
N TYR A 113 9.01 -13.83 -1.43
CA TYR A 113 8.75 -14.20 -2.83
C TYR A 113 7.83 -15.42 -2.91
#